data_AF-M5EKM9-F1
#
_entry.id   AF-M5EKM9-F1
#
_cell.length_a   1.000
_cell.length_b   1.000
_cell.length_c   1.000
_cell.angle_alpha   90.00
_cell.angle_beta   90.00
_cell.angle_gamma   90.00
#
_symmetry.space_group_name_H-M   'P 1'
#
loop_
_entity.id
_entity.type
_entity.pdbx_description
1 polymer ?
#
loop_
_entity_poly.entity_id
_entity_poly.type
_entity_poly.pdbx_seq_one_letter_code
_entity_poly.pdbx_strand_id
1 'polypeptide(L)'
;MERSKILTTMSELKLYCMKNAYDEIIATAIKRQHDPQRVVADLLTSEIAEKQARSIKYQMTIAKLPLAKDVEDFDFTETGINETPGSGPRTR
;
A
#
# COMPACT_ATOMS: atom_id res chain seq x y z
N MET A 1 11.16 24.62 15.56
CA MET A 1 10.02 24.92 14.66
C MET A 1 8.76 24.81 15.49
N GLU A 2 7.84 25.77 15.42
CA GLU A 2 6.59 25.74 16.19
C GLU A 2 5.69 24.56 15.77
N ARG A 3 4.95 23.97 16.72
CA ARG A 3 4.01 22.85 16.46
C ARG A 3 3.05 23.16 15.32
N SER A 4 2.49 24.37 15.31
CA SER A 4 1.58 24.84 14.25
C SER A 4 2.23 24.74 12.86
N LYS A 5 3.48 25.21 12.75
CA LYS A 5 4.25 25.14 11.49
C LYS A 5 4.54 23.70 11.07
N ILE A 6 4.83 22.81 12.03
CA ILE A 6 5.03 21.38 11.75
C ILE A 6 3.76 20.76 11.15
N LEU A 7 2.60 20.99 11.76
CA LEU A 7 1.32 20.44 11.29
C LEU A 7 0.89 21.02 9.93
N THR A 8 1.18 22.30 9.67
CA THR A 8 0.96 22.92 8.36
C THR A 8 1.84 22.26 7.30
N THR A 9 3.14 22.12 7.54
CA THR A 9 4.06 21.46 6.60
C THR A 9 3.68 19.99 6.36
N MET A 10 3.25 19.26 7.39
CA MET A 10 2.72 17.89 7.21
C MET A 10 1.49 17.88 6.30
N SER A 11 0.61 18.88 6.39
CA SER A 11 -0.56 19.00 5.52
C SER A 11 -0.15 19.28 4.06
N GLU A 12 0.82 20.18 3.85
CA GLU A 12 1.37 20.52 2.53
C GLU A 12 2.04 19.32 1.87
N LEU A 13 2.78 18.52 2.64
CA LEU A 13 3.42 17.28 2.20
C LEU A 13 2.46 16.09 2.11
N LYS A 14 1.16 16.29 2.39
CA LYS A 14 0.12 15.24 2.38
C LYS A 14 0.40 14.09 3.36
N LEU A 15 1.09 14.37 4.46
CA LEU A 15 1.44 13.43 5.53
C LEU A 15 0.30 13.35 6.56
N TYR A 16 -0.89 12.95 6.11
CA TYR A 16 -2.12 13.08 6.88
C TYR A 16 -2.15 12.19 8.12
N CYS A 17 -1.59 10.97 8.03
CA CYS A 17 -1.56 10.05 9.16
C CYS A 17 -0.51 10.42 10.20
N MET A 18 0.66 10.90 9.76
CA MET A 18 1.61 11.55 10.67
C MET A 18 0.98 12.72 11.42
N LYS A 19 0.28 13.62 10.70
CA LYS A 19 -0.36 14.78 11.29
C LYS A 19 -1.38 14.38 12.37
N ASN A 20 -2.19 13.37 12.09
CA ASN A 20 -3.21 12.88 13.02
C ASN A 20 -2.60 12.19 14.25
N ALA A 21 -1.51 11.45 14.07
CA ALA A 21 -0.83 10.73 15.16
C ALA A 21 0.17 11.60 15.95
N TYR A 22 0.42 12.85 15.51
CA TYR A 22 1.48 13.69 16.03
C TYR A 22 1.39 13.90 17.54
N ASP A 23 0.24 14.37 18.03
CA ASP A 23 0.09 14.72 19.45
C ASP A 23 0.24 13.51 20.37
N GLU A 24 -0.31 12.36 19.95
CA GLU A 24 -0.23 11.11 20.71
C GLU A 24 1.20 10.57 20.76
N ILE A 25 1.91 10.58 19.63
CA ILE A 25 3.31 10.11 19.55
C ILE A 25 4.22 11.04 20.36
N ILE A 26 4.04 12.35 20.28
CA ILE A 26 4.84 13.31 21.05
C ILE A 26 4.56 13.18 22.55
N ALA A 27 3.28 13.06 22.96
CA ALA A 27 2.93 12.85 24.36
C ALA A 27 3.55 11.55 24.92
N THR A 28 3.52 10.49 24.12
CA THR A 28 4.14 9.20 24.47
C THR A 28 5.66 9.32 24.55
N ALA A 29 6.29 10.01 23.60
CA ALA A 29 7.73 10.23 23.55
C ALA A 29 8.23 10.99 24.77
N ILE A 30 7.51 12.04 25.20
CA ILE A 30 7.84 12.81 26.41
C ILE A 30 7.72 11.91 27.65
N LYS A 31 6.61 11.16 27.77
CA LYS A 31 6.34 10.31 28.93
C LYS A 31 7.37 9.19 29.09
N ARG A 32 7.84 8.63 27.97
CA ARG A 32 8.75 7.47 27.93
C ARG A 32 10.19 7.83 27.61
N GLN A 33 10.51 9.12 27.48
CA GLN A 33 11.83 9.63 27.09
C GLN A 33 12.37 8.94 25.83
N HIS A 34 11.52 8.80 24.80
CA HIS A 34 11.95 8.23 23.53
C HIS A 34 13.04 9.10 22.91
N ASP A 35 14.09 8.45 22.40
CA ASP A 35 15.10 9.12 21.60
C ASP A 35 14.45 9.77 20.36
N PRO A 36 14.92 10.95 19.91
CA PRO A 36 14.38 11.60 18.71
C PRO A 36 14.30 10.68 17.48
N GLN A 37 15.25 9.77 17.29
CA GLN A 37 15.21 8.79 16.20
C GLN A 37 13.99 7.88 16.29
N ARG A 38 13.60 7.50 17.52
CA ARG A 38 12.42 6.67 17.74
C ARG A 38 11.12 7.42 17.43
N VAL A 39 11.03 8.69 17.82
CA VAL A 39 9.87 9.54 17.50
C VAL A 39 9.67 9.66 15.99
N VAL A 40 10.77 9.88 15.26
CA VAL A 40 10.74 9.95 13.79
C VAL A 40 10.31 8.60 13.20
N ALA A 41 10.81 7.48 13.72
CA ALA A 41 10.41 6.15 13.29
C ALA A 41 8.91 5.87 13.53
N ASP A 42 8.38 6.24 14.70
CA ASP A 42 6.96 6.05 15.02
C ASP A 42 6.07 6.91 14.08
N LEU A 43 6.48 8.15 13.79
CA LEU A 43 5.79 9.02 12.82
C LEU A 43 5.82 8.42 11.41
N LEU A 44 6.98 7.94 10.94
CA LEU A 44 7.13 7.31 9.61
C LEU A 44 6.29 6.05 9.48
N THR A 45 6.22 5.26 10.55
CA THR A 45 5.44 4.02 10.57
C THR A 45 3.94 4.30 10.41
N SER A 46 3.42 5.34 11.07
CA SER A 46 2.02 5.79 10.93
C SER A 46 1.68 6.15 9.48
N GLU A 47 2.58 6.88 8.79
CA GLU A 47 2.37 7.26 7.40
C GLU A 47 2.44 6.09 6.42
N ILE A 48 3.38 5.16 6.65
CA ILE A 48 3.54 3.97 5.80
C ILE A 48 2.31 3.07 5.91
N ALA A 49 1.74 2.91 7.10
CA ALA A 49 0.53 2.12 7.30
C ALA A 49 -0.66 2.65 6.47
N GLU A 50 -0.82 3.97 6.35
CA GLU A 50 -1.86 4.58 5.51
C GLU A 50 -1.60 4.35 4.01
N LYS A 51 -0.35 4.54 3.57
CA LYS A 51 0.04 4.31 2.18
C LYS A 51 -0.10 2.85 1.76
N GLN A 52 0.23 1.91 2.64
CA GLN A 52 0.03 0.48 2.40
C GLN A 52 -1.46 0.12 2.34
N ALA A 53 -2.28 0.62 3.27
CA ALA A 53 -3.72 0.40 3.23
C ALA A 53 -4.36 0.95 1.94
N ARG A 54 -3.91 2.11 1.48
CA ARG A 54 -4.37 2.71 0.22
C ARG A 54 -3.86 1.93 -1.00
N SER A 55 -2.62 1.44 -0.98
CA SER A 55 -2.03 0.62 -2.04
C SER A 55 -2.73 -0.73 -2.17
N ILE A 56 -3.05 -1.42 -1.06
CA ILE A 56 -3.86 -2.65 -1.06
C ILE A 56 -5.24 -2.37 -1.65
N LYS A 57 -5.90 -1.27 -1.24
CA LYS A 57 -7.19 -0.89 -1.79
C LYS A 57 -7.10 -0.62 -3.29
N TYR A 58 -6.10 0.12 -3.76
CA TYR A 58 -5.88 0.34 -5.19
C TYR A 58 -5.57 -0.95 -5.93
N GLN A 59 -4.73 -1.84 -5.39
CA GLN A 59 -4.48 -3.15 -5.97
C GLN A 59 -5.75 -3.99 -6.04
N MET A 60 -6.61 -4.02 -5.02
CA MET A 60 -7.90 -4.71 -5.06
C MET A 60 -8.93 -4.05 -5.99
N THR A 61 -8.78 -2.76 -6.30
CA THR A 61 -9.69 -2.08 -7.24
C THR A 61 -9.21 -2.22 -8.69
N ILE A 62 -7.89 -2.27 -8.92
CA ILE A 62 -7.24 -2.41 -10.24
C ILE A 62 -7.13 -3.87 -10.64
N ALA A 63 -6.77 -4.75 -9.70
CA ALA A 63 -7.10 -6.16 -9.81
C ALA A 63 -8.61 -6.22 -9.72
N LYS A 64 -9.27 -6.05 -10.87
CA LYS A 64 -10.58 -6.63 -11.14
C LYS A 64 -10.50 -8.08 -10.68
N LEU A 65 -10.71 -8.36 -9.40
CA LEU A 65 -10.91 -9.72 -8.95
C LEU A 65 -12.18 -10.11 -9.71
N PRO A 66 -12.09 -10.98 -10.73
CA PRO A 66 -13.27 -11.32 -11.49
C PRO A 66 -14.21 -11.92 -10.46
N LEU A 67 -15.31 -11.21 -10.19
CA LEU A 67 -16.40 -11.69 -9.36
C LEU A 67 -16.84 -12.99 -10.03
N ALA A 68 -16.34 -14.12 -9.52
CA ALA A 68 -16.54 -15.48 -10.01
C ALA A 68 -17.19 -15.53 -11.40
N LYS A 69 -16.43 -15.18 -12.44
CA LYS A 69 -16.83 -15.51 -13.80
C LYS A 69 -16.21 -16.84 -14.10
N ASP A 70 -17.08 -17.78 -14.43
CA ASP A 70 -16.80 -19.17 -14.72
C ASP A 70 -15.56 -19.31 -15.62
N VAL A 71 -14.85 -20.42 -15.42
CA VAL A 71 -13.60 -20.81 -16.11
C VAL A 71 -13.75 -20.84 -17.65
N GLU A 72 -14.97 -20.72 -18.17
CA GLU A 72 -15.30 -20.78 -19.59
C GLU A 72 -14.98 -19.49 -20.37
N ASP A 73 -14.78 -18.35 -19.70
CA ASP A 73 -14.59 -17.04 -20.36
C ASP A 73 -13.14 -16.49 -20.22
N PHE A 74 -12.18 -17.35 -19.90
CA PHE A 74 -10.77 -16.98 -19.81
C PHE A 74 -10.14 -16.90 -21.21
N ASP A 75 -10.01 -15.69 -21.74
CA ASP A 75 -9.34 -15.42 -23.01
C ASP A 75 -7.81 -15.35 -22.82
N PHE A 76 -7.11 -16.37 -23.32
CA PHE A 76 -5.64 -16.49 -23.22
C PHE A 76 -4.87 -15.65 -24.25
N THR A 77 -5.56 -14.92 -25.14
CA THR A 77 -4.93 -14.24 -26.30
C THR A 77 -3.98 -13.09 -25.95
N GLU A 78 -4.05 -12.51 -24.75
CA GLU A 78 -3.13 -11.42 -24.32
C GLU A 78 -1.94 -11.88 -23.48
N THR A 79 -1.90 -13.15 -23.07
CA THR A 79 -0.74 -13.65 -22.33
C THR A 79 0.16 -14.41 -23.30
N GLY A 80 1.32 -13.83 -23.62
CA GLY A 80 2.37 -14.43 -24.46
C GLY A 80 3.05 -15.68 -23.86
N ILE A 81 2.28 -16.51 -23.14
CA ILE A 81 2.66 -17.86 -22.76
C ILE A 81 2.44 -18.75 -23.97
N ASN A 82 3.56 -19.17 -24.55
CA ASN A 82 3.62 -20.07 -25.68
C ASN A 82 2.89 -21.38 -25.37
N GLU A 83 1.81 -21.67 -26.10
CA GLU A 83 1.28 -23.02 -26.20
C GLU A 83 2.37 -23.89 -26.81
N THR A 84 3.03 -24.71 -26.01
CA THR A 84 3.87 -25.78 -26.57
C THR A 84 2.92 -26.80 -27.19
N PRO A 85 2.90 -26.98 -28.53
CA PRO A 85 2.05 -27.97 -29.16
C PRO A 85 2.71 -29.34 -28.97
N GLY A 86 2.34 -30.01 -27.89
CA GLY A 86 2.66 -31.42 -27.68
C GLY A 86 1.85 -32.29 -28.64
N SER A 87 2.52 -32.74 -29.70
CA SER A 87 2.19 -33.89 -30.56
C SER A 87 0.83 -33.90 -31.27
N GLY A 88 0.87 -33.67 -32.59
CA GLY A 88 -0.22 -34.00 -33.51
C GLY A 88 -0.49 -35.52 -33.62
N PRO A 89 -1.66 -35.91 -34.14
CA PRO A 89 -2.11 -37.29 -34.15
C PRO A 89 -1.36 -38.11 -35.22
N ARG A 90 -0.83 -39.28 -34.82
CA ARG A 90 -0.45 -40.33 -35.79
C ARG A 90 -1.72 -40.85 -36.46
N THR A 91 -1.85 -40.56 -37.75
CA THR A 91 -2.82 -41.19 -38.64
C THR A 91 -2.32 -42.56 -39.07
N ARG A 92 -3.21 -43.56 -38.91
CA ARG A 92 -3.22 -44.95 -39.43
C ARG A 92 -2.09 -45.91 -39.04
#